data_AF-A0A1G4SL17-F1
#
_entry.id   AF-A0A1G4SL17-F1
#
_cell.length_a   1.000
_cell.length_b   1.000
_cell.length_c   1.000
_cell.angle_alpha   90.00
_cell.angle_beta   90.00
_cell.angle_gamma   90.00
#
_symmetry.space_group_name_H-M   'P 1'
#
loop_
_entity.id
_entity.type
_entity.pdbx_description
1 polymer ?
#
loop_
_entity_poly.entity_id
_entity_poly.type
_entity_poly.pdbx_seq_one_letter_code
_entity_poly.pdbx_strand_id
1 'polypeptide(L)'
;MEKSGYIYVLTNESFHRENWIKIGYAEDVDKRIKELSGTAVPLPYKLYCTYEIPRIKGVKDPDKLLHDLISKINPDLRITPNREFFEMYPWDAYDMLFAIAQMHGRLDKLVRNNENNAGQDIAEDGDYTVEALFPINSELRALYERLNSIIISIDDGLEQVPRKLYVAYKYDRKHRALSLWPKSDCIEVILCGKSGQIDDKYGMVYDISNRKWGSSRYAFRFGRDTDIDAATELVRRAIPTKT
;
A
#
# COMPACT_ATOMS: atom_id res chain seq x y z
N MET A 1 -14.38 -28.97 -15.94
CA MET A 1 -14.04 -27.63 -15.42
C MET A 1 -13.03 -27.01 -16.35
N GLU A 2 -13.27 -25.78 -16.81
CA GLU A 2 -12.20 -25.02 -17.46
C GLU A 2 -11.05 -24.88 -16.46
N LYS A 3 -9.81 -25.11 -16.92
CA LYS A 3 -8.64 -24.95 -16.06
C LYS A 3 -8.52 -23.47 -15.69
N SER A 4 -8.56 -23.16 -14.40
CA SER A 4 -8.19 -21.85 -13.88
C SER A 4 -6.71 -21.80 -13.57
N GLY A 5 -6.16 -20.59 -13.45
CA GLY A 5 -4.89 -20.37 -12.79
C GLY A 5 -4.95 -19.16 -11.88
N TYR A 6 -3.85 -18.87 -11.20
CA TYR A 6 -3.80 -17.87 -10.15
C TYR A 6 -2.69 -16.88 -10.42
N ILE A 7 -3.04 -15.60 -10.43
CA ILE A 7 -2.05 -14.55 -10.18
C ILE A 7 -1.79 -14.55 -8.68
N TYR A 8 -0.52 -14.56 -8.28
CA TYR A 8 -0.13 -14.53 -6.88
C TYR A 8 0.80 -13.35 -6.60
N VAL A 9 0.76 -12.85 -5.36
CA VAL A 9 1.72 -11.88 -4.83
C VAL A 9 2.49 -12.55 -3.70
N LEU A 10 3.82 -12.56 -3.79
CA LEU A 10 4.71 -13.09 -2.74
C LEU A 10 5.55 -11.96 -2.14
N THR A 11 5.83 -12.12 -0.85
CA THR A 11 6.83 -11.34 -0.09
C THR A 11 7.98 -12.25 0.33
N ASN A 12 9.12 -11.65 0.67
CA ASN A 12 10.26 -12.39 1.21
C ASN A 12 11.08 -11.47 2.13
N GLU A 13 11.37 -11.93 3.35
CA GLU A 13 12.15 -11.18 4.35
C GLU A 13 13.63 -11.02 3.96
N SER A 14 14.13 -11.81 3.00
CA SER A 14 15.49 -11.67 2.48
C SER A 14 15.66 -10.55 1.46
N PHE A 15 14.57 -9.88 1.05
CA PHE A 15 14.70 -8.78 0.11
C PHE A 15 15.41 -7.59 0.75
N HIS A 16 16.22 -6.89 -0.06
CA HIS A 16 16.95 -5.70 0.41
C HIS A 16 16.04 -4.53 0.80
N ARG A 17 14.81 -4.52 0.30
CA ARG A 17 13.79 -3.51 0.62
C ARG A 17 12.45 -4.17 0.96
N GLU A 18 11.77 -3.60 1.93
CA GLU A 18 10.45 -4.04 2.43
C GLU A 18 9.34 -3.94 1.37
N ASN A 19 9.50 -3.03 0.42
CA ASN A 19 8.55 -2.81 -0.68
C ASN A 19 8.88 -3.66 -1.91
N TRP A 20 9.71 -4.70 -1.81
CA TRP A 20 9.94 -5.60 -2.93
C TRP A 20 8.97 -6.76 -2.87
N ILE A 21 8.27 -7.01 -3.97
CA ILE A 21 7.33 -8.11 -4.10
C ILE A 21 7.58 -8.88 -5.39
N LYS A 22 7.09 -10.12 -5.43
CA LYS A 22 7.01 -10.91 -6.65
C LYS A 22 5.56 -11.09 -7.05
N ILE A 23 5.22 -10.79 -8.31
CA ILE A 23 3.88 -11.00 -8.87
C ILE A 23 4.01 -12.03 -10.00
N GLY A 24 3.38 -13.20 -9.89
CA GLY A 24 3.51 -14.23 -10.93
C GLY A 24 2.23 -15.03 -11.16
N TYR A 25 2.29 -15.98 -12.10
CA TYR A 25 1.19 -16.89 -12.41
C TYR A 25 1.54 -18.37 -12.12
N ALA A 26 0.56 -19.14 -11.65
CA ALA A 26 0.65 -20.61 -11.55
C ALA A 26 -0.74 -21.28 -11.59
N GLU A 27 -0.80 -22.51 -12.11
CA GLU A 27 -1.99 -23.38 -11.95
C GLU A 27 -2.05 -23.98 -10.53
N ASP A 28 -0.89 -24.19 -9.90
CA ASP A 28 -0.73 -24.69 -8.52
C ASP A 28 0.26 -23.78 -7.78
N VAL A 29 -0.29 -22.87 -6.97
CA VAL A 29 0.49 -21.85 -6.25
C VAL A 29 1.37 -22.47 -5.16
N ASP A 30 0.86 -23.46 -4.44
CA ASP A 30 1.59 -24.10 -3.33
C ASP A 30 2.80 -24.86 -3.84
N LYS A 31 2.62 -25.61 -4.94
CA LYS A 31 3.75 -26.26 -5.61
C LYS A 31 4.76 -25.22 -6.10
N ARG A 32 4.28 -24.12 -6.71
CA ARG A 32 5.16 -23.07 -7.23
C ARG A 32 5.97 -22.38 -6.13
N ILE A 33 5.38 -22.11 -4.98
CA ILE A 33 6.08 -21.54 -3.83
C ILE A 33 7.19 -22.48 -3.34
N LYS A 34 6.92 -23.78 -3.23
CA LYS A 34 7.93 -24.78 -2.83
C LYS A 34 9.11 -24.83 -3.80
N GLU A 35 8.84 -24.79 -5.11
CA GLU A 35 9.88 -24.71 -6.14
C GLU A 35 10.72 -23.43 -6.01
N LEU A 36 10.09 -22.30 -5.72
CA LEU A 36 10.77 -21.00 -5.57
C LEU A 36 11.58 -20.90 -4.27
N SER A 37 11.11 -21.51 -3.18
CA SER A 37 11.84 -21.51 -1.90
C SER A 37 13.14 -22.33 -1.95
N GLY A 38 13.34 -23.17 -2.97
CA GLY A 38 14.62 -23.83 -3.24
C GLY A 38 15.62 -22.98 -4.06
N THR A 39 15.31 -21.71 -4.33
CA THR A 39 16.15 -20.82 -5.15
C THR A 39 17.06 -19.92 -4.29
N ALA A 40 17.82 -19.02 -4.94
CA ALA A 40 18.92 -18.23 -4.38
C ALA A 40 18.57 -17.19 -3.28
N VAL A 41 17.40 -17.26 -2.64
CA VAL A 41 17.04 -16.39 -1.50
C VAL A 41 17.13 -17.18 -0.18
N PRO A 42 17.77 -16.63 0.87
CA PRO A 42 17.99 -17.34 2.14
C PRO A 42 16.71 -17.77 2.89
N LEU A 43 15.66 -16.96 2.84
CA LEU A 43 14.39 -17.21 3.53
C LEU A 43 13.28 -17.60 2.55
N PRO A 44 12.30 -18.42 2.97
CA PRO A 44 11.21 -18.84 2.12
C PRO A 44 10.30 -17.68 1.72
N TYR A 45 9.69 -17.79 0.54
CA TYR A 45 8.64 -16.86 0.13
C TYR A 45 7.38 -17.04 0.98
N LYS A 46 6.71 -15.94 1.30
CA LYS A 46 5.40 -15.91 1.96
C LYS A 46 4.34 -15.46 0.97
N LEU A 47 3.24 -16.20 0.88
CA LEU A 47 2.12 -15.86 0.00
C LEU A 47 1.30 -14.71 0.59
N TYR A 48 1.16 -13.59 -0.12
CA TYR A 48 0.34 -12.46 0.30
C TYR A 48 -1.11 -12.58 -0.14
N CYS A 49 -1.35 -12.84 -1.43
CA CYS A 49 -2.69 -13.07 -1.96
C CYS A 49 -2.63 -13.89 -3.25
N THR A 50 -3.80 -14.42 -3.64
CA THR A 50 -4.04 -15.04 -4.93
C THR A 50 -5.30 -14.46 -5.57
N TYR A 51 -5.30 -14.37 -6.89
CA TYR A 51 -6.47 -14.02 -7.69
C TYR A 51 -6.69 -15.10 -8.75
N GLU A 52 -7.78 -15.86 -8.61
CA GLU A 52 -8.15 -16.90 -9.57
C GLU A 52 -8.69 -16.28 -10.87
N ILE A 53 -7.98 -16.52 -11.96
CA ILE A 53 -8.34 -16.10 -13.30
C ILE A 53 -8.70 -17.31 -14.16
N PRO A 54 -9.71 -17.19 -15.04
CA PRO A 54 -9.98 -18.22 -16.03
C PRO A 54 -8.81 -18.27 -17.01
N ARG A 55 -8.56 -19.44 -17.62
CA ARG A 55 -7.54 -19.54 -18.65
C ARG A 55 -7.89 -18.63 -19.83
N ILE A 56 -6.97 -17.71 -20.13
CA ILE A 56 -7.11 -16.80 -21.26
C ILE A 56 -6.65 -17.53 -22.53
N LYS A 57 -7.54 -17.69 -23.51
CA LYS A 57 -7.24 -18.39 -24.76
C LYS A 57 -6.14 -17.65 -25.53
N GLY A 58 -5.09 -18.38 -25.92
CA GLY A 58 -3.95 -17.81 -26.66
C GLY A 58 -2.90 -17.11 -25.79
N VAL A 59 -3.09 -17.03 -24.47
CA VAL A 59 -2.11 -16.44 -23.55
C VAL A 59 -1.49 -17.56 -22.70
N LYS A 60 -0.20 -17.77 -22.88
CA LYS A 60 0.56 -18.79 -22.14
C LYS A 60 0.84 -18.38 -20.70
N ASP A 61 1.23 -17.12 -20.52
CA ASP A 61 1.65 -16.54 -19.24
C ASP A 61 0.77 -15.30 -18.95
N PRO A 62 -0.41 -15.47 -18.32
CA PRO A 62 -1.36 -14.38 -18.10
C PRO A 62 -0.83 -13.21 -17.25
N ASP A 63 0.11 -13.48 -16.35
CA ASP A 63 0.78 -12.48 -15.53
C ASP A 63 1.57 -11.46 -16.35
N LYS A 64 2.09 -11.84 -17.54
CA LYS A 64 2.77 -10.88 -18.43
C LYS A 64 1.88 -9.72 -18.84
N LEU A 65 0.57 -9.94 -19.02
CA LEU A 65 -0.36 -8.85 -19.31
C LEU A 65 -0.41 -7.83 -18.17
N LEU A 66 -0.38 -8.32 -16.92
CA LEU A 66 -0.33 -7.48 -15.73
C LEU A 66 1.03 -6.77 -15.60
N HIS A 67 2.14 -7.48 -15.84
CA HIS A 67 3.47 -6.89 -15.80
C HIS A 67 3.64 -5.78 -16.84
N ASP A 68 3.18 -6.02 -18.07
CA ASP A 68 3.23 -5.03 -19.15
C ASP A 68 2.36 -3.81 -18.83
N LEU A 69 1.20 -4.00 -18.19
CA LEU A 69 0.36 -2.90 -17.72
C LEU A 69 1.09 -2.06 -16.66
N ILE A 70 1.68 -2.70 -15.64
CA ILE A 70 2.44 -2.01 -14.59
C ILE A 70 3.59 -1.22 -15.22
N SER A 71 4.38 -1.86 -16.09
CA SER A 71 5.53 -1.22 -16.75
C SER A 71 5.13 -0.08 -17.68
N LYS A 72 3.94 -0.12 -18.30
CA LYS A 72 3.44 1.00 -19.12
C LYS A 72 3.01 2.21 -18.28
N ILE A 73 2.50 1.96 -17.07
CA ILE A 73 2.07 3.03 -16.16
C ILE A 73 3.28 3.65 -15.47
N ASN A 74 4.17 2.82 -14.93
CA ASN A 74 5.40 3.27 -14.28
C ASN A 74 6.51 2.22 -14.52
N PRO A 75 7.43 2.48 -15.48
CA PRO A 75 8.55 1.59 -15.79
C PRO A 75 9.47 1.34 -14.59
N ASP A 76 9.62 2.31 -13.69
CA ASP A 76 10.57 2.27 -12.58
C ASP A 76 10.14 1.31 -11.47
N LEU A 77 8.86 0.91 -11.44
CA LEU A 77 8.38 -0.09 -10.48
C LEU A 77 8.93 -1.48 -10.77
N ARG A 78 9.39 -1.78 -11.99
CA ARG A 78 9.89 -3.11 -12.34
C ARG A 78 11.40 -3.16 -12.14
N ILE A 79 11.84 -3.90 -11.11
CA ILE A 79 13.26 -3.94 -10.69
C ILE A 79 14.16 -4.46 -11.81
N THR A 80 13.72 -5.49 -12.54
CA THR A 80 14.43 -5.98 -13.72
C THR A 80 13.44 -6.39 -14.82
N PRO A 81 13.68 -6.04 -16.10
CA PRO A 81 12.75 -6.34 -17.20
C PRO A 81 12.47 -7.83 -17.41
N ASN A 82 13.44 -8.69 -17.10
CA ASN A 82 13.33 -10.14 -17.32
C ASN A 82 12.83 -10.91 -16.10
N ARG A 83 12.55 -10.24 -14.98
CA ARG A 83 12.02 -10.88 -13.78
C ARG A 83 10.71 -10.24 -13.36
N GLU A 84 10.04 -10.95 -12.47
CA GLU A 84 8.68 -10.66 -12.01
C GLU A 84 8.71 -9.97 -10.63
N PHE A 85 9.74 -9.15 -10.39
CA PHE A 85 9.93 -8.43 -9.13
C PHE A 85 9.63 -6.95 -9.31
N PHE A 86 8.91 -6.40 -8.35
CA PHE A 86 8.41 -5.04 -8.39
C PHE A 86 8.74 -4.31 -7.09
N GLU A 87 9.11 -3.04 -7.20
CA GLU A 87 9.24 -2.12 -6.09
C GLU A 87 7.88 -1.51 -5.77
N MET A 88 7.05 -2.27 -5.07
CA MET A 88 5.69 -1.94 -4.67
C MET A 88 5.34 -2.69 -3.37
N TYR A 89 4.68 -2.03 -2.42
CA TYR A 89 4.24 -2.73 -1.22
C TYR A 89 3.16 -3.79 -1.53
N PRO A 90 3.10 -4.89 -0.77
CA PRO A 90 2.17 -5.98 -1.06
C PRO A 90 0.70 -5.57 -0.99
N TRP A 91 0.34 -4.61 -0.14
CA TRP A 91 -1.03 -4.05 -0.09
C TRP A 91 -1.36 -3.20 -1.31
N ASP A 92 -0.40 -2.44 -1.87
CA ASP A 92 -0.63 -1.66 -3.09
C ASP A 92 -0.90 -2.62 -4.27
N ALA A 93 -0.19 -3.76 -4.32
CA ALA A 93 -0.46 -4.81 -5.30
C ALA A 93 -1.82 -5.48 -5.09
N TYR A 94 -2.24 -5.68 -3.84
CA TYR A 94 -3.56 -6.21 -3.52
C TYR A 94 -4.68 -5.24 -3.89
N ASP A 95 -4.52 -3.94 -3.65
CA ASP A 95 -5.48 -2.91 -4.08
C ASP A 95 -5.66 -2.93 -5.60
N MET A 96 -4.56 -3.05 -6.34
CA MET A 96 -4.60 -3.20 -7.80
C MET A 96 -5.40 -4.45 -8.22
N LEU A 97 -5.11 -5.61 -7.63
CA LEU A 97 -5.86 -6.84 -7.92
C LEU A 97 -7.32 -6.76 -7.46
N PHE A 98 -7.59 -6.06 -6.35
CA PHE A 98 -8.93 -5.81 -5.85
C PHE A 98 -9.75 -4.97 -6.83
N ALA A 99 -9.17 -3.89 -7.36
CA ALA A 99 -9.80 -3.08 -8.40
C ALA A 99 -10.13 -3.92 -9.65
N ILE A 100 -9.17 -4.74 -10.12
CA ILE A 100 -9.38 -5.64 -11.26
C ILE A 100 -10.50 -6.65 -10.97
N ALA A 101 -10.47 -7.29 -9.80
CA ALA A 101 -11.48 -8.26 -9.38
C ALA A 101 -12.87 -7.63 -9.24
N GLN A 102 -12.95 -6.39 -8.73
CA GLN A 102 -14.19 -5.64 -8.63
C GLN A 102 -14.75 -5.31 -10.02
N MET A 103 -13.93 -4.80 -10.94
CA MET A 103 -14.35 -4.53 -12.33
C MET A 103 -14.86 -5.78 -13.04
N HIS A 104 -14.30 -6.96 -12.73
CA HIS A 104 -14.73 -8.23 -13.30
C HIS A 104 -15.93 -8.86 -12.55
N GLY A 105 -16.38 -8.30 -11.42
CA GLY A 105 -17.40 -8.91 -10.58
C GLY A 105 -16.97 -10.23 -9.93
N ARG A 106 -15.67 -10.39 -9.64
CA ARG A 106 -15.03 -11.64 -9.18
C ARG A 106 -14.26 -11.46 -7.86
N LEU A 107 -14.77 -10.64 -6.95
CA LEU A 107 -14.13 -10.43 -5.63
C LEU A 107 -14.04 -11.73 -4.81
N ASP A 108 -14.96 -12.68 -5.01
CA ASP A 108 -14.94 -14.02 -4.43
C ASP A 108 -13.69 -14.84 -4.83
N LYS A 109 -13.02 -14.44 -5.92
CA LYS A 109 -11.83 -15.09 -6.46
C LYS A 109 -10.51 -14.47 -6.02
N LEU A 110 -10.56 -13.33 -5.31
CA LEU A 110 -9.40 -12.68 -4.73
C LEU A 110 -9.27 -13.08 -3.26
N VAL A 111 -8.30 -13.94 -2.96
CA VAL A 111 -8.07 -14.47 -1.61
C VAL A 111 -6.81 -13.86 -1.03
N ARG A 112 -6.93 -13.20 0.13
CA ARG A 112 -5.79 -12.72 0.90
C ARG A 112 -5.35 -13.79 1.90
N ASN A 113 -4.04 -14.00 2.02
CA ASN A 113 -3.49 -14.82 3.08
C ASN A 113 -3.56 -14.06 4.41
N ASN A 114 -4.28 -14.62 5.38
CA ASN A 114 -4.47 -13.99 6.70
C ASN A 114 -3.24 -14.10 7.61
N GLU A 115 -2.26 -14.93 7.28
CA GLU A 115 -1.00 -15.05 8.04
C GLU A 115 -0.06 -13.85 7.82
N ASN A 116 -0.30 -13.04 6.79
CA ASN A 116 0.47 -11.83 6.54
C ASN A 116 -0.11 -10.64 7.30
N ASN A 117 0.67 -10.13 8.24
CA ASN A 117 0.38 -8.92 8.99
C ASN A 117 -0.02 -7.78 8.04
N ALA A 118 -1.06 -7.03 8.40
CA ALA A 118 -1.45 -5.89 7.61
C ALA A 118 -0.38 -4.82 7.83
N GLY A 119 0.26 -4.29 6.78
CA GLY A 119 1.52 -3.51 6.88
C GLY A 119 1.65 -2.40 7.94
N GLN A 120 0.55 -1.92 8.53
CA GLN A 120 0.57 -1.07 9.73
C GLN A 120 1.04 -1.78 11.01
N ASP A 121 0.88 -3.10 11.09
CA ASP A 121 1.13 -3.95 12.26
C ASP A 121 2.62 -4.31 12.41
N ILE A 122 3.45 -4.05 11.39
CA ILE A 122 4.92 -4.06 11.50
C ILE A 122 5.38 -2.74 12.14
N ALA A 123 4.66 -2.28 13.17
CA ALA A 123 5.04 -1.18 14.02
C ALA A 123 6.15 -1.67 14.95
N GLU A 124 7.33 -1.90 14.39
CA GLU A 124 8.54 -2.06 15.18
C GLU A 124 8.79 -0.70 15.85
N ASP A 125 8.85 -0.70 17.19
CA ASP A 125 9.42 0.43 17.92
C ASP A 125 10.93 0.40 17.64
N GLY A 126 11.44 1.44 16.99
CA GLY A 126 12.85 1.60 16.64
C GLY A 126 13.18 3.08 16.46
N ASP A 127 14.48 3.40 16.41
CA ASP A 127 14.97 4.78 16.24
C ASP A 127 14.80 5.26 14.79
N TYR A 128 13.55 5.46 14.38
CA TYR A 128 13.21 6.04 13.09
C TYR A 128 13.13 7.57 13.19
N THR A 129 13.49 8.25 12.11
CA THR A 129 13.42 9.71 12.02
C THR A 129 12.54 10.14 10.86
N VAL A 130 12.00 11.35 10.96
CA VAL A 130 11.28 11.96 9.85
C VAL A 130 12.21 12.14 8.65
N GLU A 131 13.47 12.51 8.89
CA GLU A 131 14.47 12.78 7.86
C GLU A 131 14.80 11.52 7.05
N ALA A 132 14.71 10.33 7.64
CA ALA A 132 14.90 9.08 6.91
C ALA A 132 13.74 8.80 5.94
N LEU A 133 12.51 9.15 6.31
CA LEU A 133 11.31 8.97 5.49
C LEU A 133 11.08 10.12 4.49
N PHE A 134 11.49 11.33 4.88
CA PHE A 134 11.32 12.58 4.15
C PHE A 134 12.66 13.35 4.14
N PRO A 135 13.61 12.97 3.26
CA PRO A 135 14.96 13.54 3.24
C PRO A 135 14.97 15.05 2.99
N ILE A 136 15.76 15.80 3.75
CA ILE A 136 15.76 17.29 3.75
C ILE A 136 15.85 17.91 2.35
N ASN A 137 16.68 17.33 1.47
CA ASN A 137 16.89 17.81 0.11
C ASN A 137 16.05 17.02 -0.92
N SER A 138 14.76 16.84 -0.66
CA SER A 138 13.85 16.11 -1.57
C SER A 138 12.53 16.83 -1.80
N GLU A 139 11.87 16.56 -2.93
CA GLU A 139 10.52 17.07 -3.18
C GLU A 139 9.51 16.55 -2.15
N LEU A 140 9.70 15.31 -1.68
CA LEU A 140 8.89 14.72 -0.63
C LEU A 140 8.96 15.51 0.68
N ARG A 141 10.10 16.11 1.01
CA ARG A 141 10.22 16.97 2.19
C ARG A 141 9.35 18.21 2.08
N ALA A 142 9.33 18.86 0.91
CA ALA A 142 8.49 20.03 0.69
C ALA A 142 6.99 19.70 0.82
N LEU A 143 6.56 18.53 0.33
CA LEU A 143 5.19 18.04 0.54
C LEU A 143 4.90 17.76 2.02
N TYR A 144 5.84 17.12 2.70
CA TYR A 144 5.73 16.82 4.12
C TYR A 144 5.61 18.09 4.97
N GLU A 145 6.42 19.13 4.71
CA GLU A 145 6.38 20.38 5.45
C GLU A 145 5.05 21.13 5.27
N ARG A 146 4.49 21.10 4.04
CA ARG A 146 3.15 21.64 3.76
C ARG A 146 2.07 20.89 4.56
N LEU A 147 2.07 19.56 4.51
CA LEU A 147 1.12 18.74 5.28
C LEU A 147 1.28 18.92 6.78
N ASN A 148 2.52 18.93 7.29
CA ASN A 148 2.81 19.13 8.70
C ASN A 148 2.29 20.49 9.17
N SER A 149 2.45 21.55 8.36
CA SER A 149 1.90 22.87 8.67
C SER A 149 0.37 22.85 8.77
N ILE A 150 -0.31 22.14 7.86
CA ILE A 150 -1.77 21.95 7.92
C ILE A 150 -2.16 21.22 9.22
N ILE A 151 -1.50 20.11 9.53
CA ILE A 151 -1.82 19.29 10.71
C ILE A 151 -1.62 20.09 12.00
N ILE A 152 -0.47 20.77 12.15
CA ILE A 152 -0.17 21.59 13.34
C ILE A 152 -1.15 22.76 13.46
N SER A 153 -1.60 23.37 12.34
CA SER A 153 -2.61 24.43 12.38
C SER A 153 -3.99 23.96 12.89
N ILE A 154 -4.25 22.65 12.84
CA ILE A 154 -5.50 22.02 13.28
C ILE A 154 -5.40 21.56 14.74
N ASP A 155 -4.33 20.86 15.11
CA ASP A 155 -4.04 20.45 16.49
C ASP A 155 -2.52 20.32 16.67
N ASP A 156 -1.90 21.31 17.30
CA ASP A 156 -0.47 21.34 17.62
C ASP A 156 -0.09 20.39 18.77
N GLY A 157 -1.08 19.80 19.44
CA GLY A 157 -0.89 18.80 20.48
C GLY A 157 -0.72 17.37 19.96
N LEU A 158 -0.73 17.15 18.65
CA LEU A 158 -0.49 15.83 18.06
C LEU A 158 0.99 15.47 18.14
N GLU A 159 1.28 14.32 18.74
CA GLU A 159 2.63 13.78 18.80
C GLU A 159 3.01 13.18 17.44
N GLN A 160 4.14 13.62 16.92
CA GLN A 160 4.76 13.03 15.74
C GLN A 160 5.61 11.83 16.14
N VAL A 161 5.25 10.65 15.64
CA VAL A 161 5.94 9.40 15.93
C VAL A 161 6.37 8.71 14.63
N PRO A 162 7.63 8.89 14.21
CA PRO A 162 8.19 8.16 13.08
C PRO A 162 8.13 6.64 13.29
N ARG A 163 7.85 5.92 12.22
CA ARG A 163 7.83 4.46 12.13
C ARG A 163 8.69 4.03 10.96
N LYS A 164 8.92 2.72 10.83
CA LYS A 164 9.73 2.16 9.75
C LYS A 164 9.36 2.67 8.35
N LEU A 165 8.07 2.83 8.05
CA LEU A 165 7.57 3.15 6.70
C LEU A 165 6.73 4.42 6.62
N TYR A 166 6.43 5.08 7.74
CA TYR A 166 5.51 6.20 7.78
C TYR A 166 5.72 7.05 9.03
N VAL A 167 5.19 8.27 9.03
CA VAL A 167 5.10 9.11 10.23
C VAL A 167 3.68 9.08 10.76
N ALA A 168 3.49 8.66 12.02
CA ALA A 168 2.19 8.69 12.68
C ALA A 168 1.99 10.03 13.39
N TYR A 169 0.78 10.58 13.34
CA TYR A 169 0.34 11.67 14.21
C TYR A 169 -0.65 11.12 15.22
N LYS A 170 -0.35 11.26 16.51
CA LYS A 170 -1.04 10.56 17.60
C LYS A 170 -1.57 11.53 18.64
N TYR A 171 -2.75 11.22 19.20
CA TYR A 171 -3.29 11.92 20.37
C TYR A 171 -2.61 11.48 21.65
N ASP A 172 -2.31 10.19 21.71
CA ASP A 172 -1.65 9.54 22.83
C ASP A 172 -0.98 8.25 22.34
N ARG A 173 -0.40 7.49 23.27
CA ARG A 173 0.30 6.24 22.97
C ARG A 173 -0.56 5.22 22.20
N LYS A 174 -1.88 5.22 22.36
CA LYS A 174 -2.82 4.24 21.75
C LYS A 174 -3.55 4.79 20.54
N HIS A 175 -3.92 6.06 20.53
CA HIS A 175 -4.81 6.63 19.52
C HIS A 175 -4.04 7.44 18.46
N ARG A 176 -4.24 7.07 17.20
CA ARG A 176 -3.65 7.73 16.03
C ARG A 176 -4.72 8.52 15.28
N ALA A 177 -4.38 9.74 14.88
CA ALA A 177 -5.22 10.59 14.05
C ALA A 177 -5.06 10.26 12.57
N LEU A 178 -3.81 10.24 12.10
CA LEU A 178 -3.46 9.95 10.72
C LEU A 178 -2.03 9.44 10.60
N SER A 179 -1.68 8.92 9.43
CA SER A 179 -0.32 8.56 9.05
C SER A 179 0.07 9.18 7.72
N LEU A 180 1.31 9.61 7.59
CA LEU A 180 1.91 10.06 6.35
C LEU A 180 2.84 8.99 5.79
N TRP A 181 2.46 8.38 4.68
CA TRP A 181 3.23 7.36 3.99
C TRP A 181 3.91 7.96 2.76
N PRO A 182 5.25 8.03 2.72
CA PRO A 182 5.95 8.47 1.52
C PRO A 182 5.72 7.48 0.37
N LYS A 183 5.40 8.01 -0.81
CA LYS A 183 5.40 7.31 -2.10
C LYS A 183 6.42 7.99 -3.02
N SER A 184 6.59 7.52 -4.25
CA SER A 184 7.61 8.03 -5.18
C SER A 184 7.48 9.53 -5.48
N ASP A 185 6.25 10.03 -5.58
CA ASP A 185 5.91 11.38 -6.08
C ASP A 185 4.88 12.12 -5.21
N CYS A 186 4.38 11.46 -4.17
CA CYS A 186 3.34 11.99 -3.29
C CYS A 186 3.44 11.41 -1.88
N ILE A 187 2.61 11.94 -0.99
CA ILE A 187 2.40 11.39 0.35
C ILE A 187 1.00 10.79 0.37
N GLU A 188 0.91 9.48 0.61
CA GLU A 188 -0.36 8.82 0.87
C GLU A 188 -0.76 9.11 2.33
N VAL A 189 -1.79 9.93 2.51
CA VAL A 189 -2.30 10.33 3.82
C VAL A 189 -3.37 9.35 4.24
N ILE A 190 -3.08 8.57 5.27
CA ILE A 190 -3.99 7.56 5.80
C ILE A 190 -4.79 8.16 6.95
N LEU A 191 -6.11 8.21 6.79
CA LEU A 191 -7.02 8.83 7.75
C LEU A 191 -7.60 7.76 8.69
N CYS A 192 -7.47 7.97 10.00
CA CYS A 192 -8.11 7.13 11.00
C CYS A 192 -9.52 7.70 11.26
N GLY A 193 -10.56 6.94 10.95
CA GLY A 193 -11.94 7.41 11.08
C GLY A 193 -12.93 6.26 10.98
N LYS A 194 -14.09 6.39 11.65
CA LYS A 194 -15.19 5.44 11.47
C LYS A 194 -15.78 5.60 10.08
N SER A 195 -16.33 4.52 9.52
CA SER A 195 -17.03 4.58 8.21
C SER A 195 -18.15 5.63 8.26
N GLY A 196 -18.24 6.44 7.21
CA GLY A 196 -19.20 7.53 7.10
C GLY A 196 -18.81 8.83 7.81
N GLN A 197 -17.65 8.91 8.48
CA GLN A 197 -17.19 10.18 9.09
C GLN A 197 -16.46 11.11 8.12
N ILE A 198 -15.97 10.58 6.99
CA ILE A 198 -15.28 11.38 5.99
C ILE A 198 -16.27 11.63 4.84
N ASP A 199 -16.94 12.77 4.87
CA ASP A 199 -17.65 13.28 3.69
C ASP A 199 -16.63 13.97 2.78
N ASP A 200 -16.34 13.31 1.65
CA ASP A 200 -15.39 13.73 0.64
C ASP A 200 -16.10 14.49 -0.47
N LYS A 201 -16.32 15.78 -0.24
CA LYS A 201 -16.97 16.67 -1.22
C LYS A 201 -16.15 16.85 -2.50
N TYR A 202 -14.86 16.52 -2.46
CA TYR A 202 -13.90 16.81 -3.54
C TYR A 202 -13.53 15.56 -4.36
N GLY A 203 -13.98 14.37 -3.96
CA GLY A 203 -13.67 13.12 -4.65
C GLY A 203 -12.18 12.72 -4.57
N MET A 204 -11.47 13.17 -3.54
CA MET A 204 -10.04 12.92 -3.34
C MET A 204 -9.73 11.64 -2.57
N VAL A 205 -10.72 11.10 -1.85
CA VAL A 205 -10.56 10.00 -0.91
C VAL A 205 -10.89 8.68 -1.59
N TYR A 206 -10.08 7.67 -1.30
CA TYR A 206 -10.35 6.29 -1.67
C TYR A 206 -10.40 5.38 -0.45
N ASP A 207 -11.18 4.31 -0.58
CA ASP A 207 -11.36 3.29 0.45
C ASP A 207 -10.15 2.33 0.44
N ILE A 208 -9.60 2.10 1.63
CA ILE A 208 -8.50 1.15 1.89
C ILE A 208 -8.89 0.09 2.92
N SER A 209 -10.18 -0.09 3.18
CA SER A 209 -10.69 -1.06 4.16
C SER A 209 -10.30 -2.50 3.83
N ASN A 210 -10.12 -2.79 2.53
CA ASN A 210 -9.59 -4.04 2.01
C ASN A 210 -8.13 -4.33 2.49
N ARG A 211 -7.36 -3.29 2.86
CA ARG A 211 -6.04 -3.44 3.50
C ARG A 211 -6.14 -3.98 4.93
N LYS A 212 -7.33 -4.01 5.55
CA LYS A 212 -7.58 -4.49 6.93
C LYS A 212 -6.71 -3.79 7.98
N TRP A 213 -6.41 -2.50 7.77
CA TRP A 213 -5.57 -1.68 8.65
C TRP A 213 -6.37 -1.08 9.81
N GLY A 214 -6.69 -1.86 10.84
CA GLY A 214 -7.29 -1.37 12.09
C GLY A 214 -8.40 -0.32 11.89
N SER A 215 -8.25 0.86 12.51
CA SER A 215 -9.16 2.00 12.39
C SER A 215 -8.99 2.85 11.12
N SER A 216 -8.06 2.49 10.24
CA SER A 216 -7.76 3.21 9.00
C SER A 216 -8.63 2.66 7.88
N ARG A 217 -9.53 3.48 7.35
CA ARG A 217 -10.47 3.06 6.30
C ARG A 217 -10.34 3.84 5.02
N TYR A 218 -9.73 5.02 5.08
CA TYR A 218 -9.69 5.97 3.98
C TYR A 218 -8.29 6.53 3.82
N ALA A 219 -7.94 6.87 2.58
CA ALA A 219 -6.71 7.53 2.25
C ALA A 219 -6.93 8.55 1.13
N PHE A 220 -6.03 9.52 1.01
CA PHE A 220 -5.92 10.35 -0.18
C PHE A 220 -4.45 10.59 -0.51
N ARG A 221 -4.16 10.98 -1.75
CA ARG A 221 -2.80 11.34 -2.17
C ARG A 221 -2.61 12.84 -2.11
N PHE A 222 -1.56 13.25 -1.41
CA PHE A 222 -1.11 14.64 -1.34
C PHE A 222 0.16 14.80 -2.17
N GLY A 223 0.04 15.49 -3.29
CA GLY A 223 1.12 15.78 -4.23
C GLY A 223 1.31 17.27 -4.44
N ARG A 224 2.12 17.62 -5.45
CA ARG A 224 2.46 19.00 -5.78
C ARG A 224 1.22 19.86 -6.03
N ASP A 225 0.30 19.33 -6.85
CA ASP A 225 -0.89 20.01 -7.37
C ASP A 225 -2.15 19.76 -6.52
N THR A 226 -2.00 19.20 -5.32
CA THR A 226 -3.12 18.98 -4.41
C THR A 226 -3.69 20.32 -3.93
N ASP A 227 -5.01 20.47 -4.07
CA ASP A 227 -5.77 21.57 -3.49
C ASP A 227 -5.62 21.59 -1.96
N ILE A 228 -5.08 22.69 -1.44
CA ILE A 228 -4.74 22.84 -0.02
C ILE A 228 -5.99 22.99 0.84
N ASP A 229 -7.03 23.67 0.36
CA ASP A 229 -8.25 23.88 1.13
C ASP A 229 -9.02 22.56 1.27
N ALA A 230 -9.10 21.79 0.18
CA ALA A 230 -9.68 20.45 0.20
C ALA A 230 -8.90 19.50 1.13
N ALA A 231 -7.57 19.48 1.03
CA ALA A 231 -6.74 18.67 1.92
C ALA A 231 -6.89 19.09 3.39
N THR A 232 -6.96 20.39 3.67
CA THR A 232 -7.15 20.92 5.03
C THR A 232 -8.50 20.49 5.61
N GLU A 233 -9.58 20.53 4.82
CA GLU A 233 -10.90 20.06 5.26
C GLU A 233 -10.89 18.56 5.57
N LEU A 234 -10.27 17.73 4.72
CA LEU A 234 -10.14 16.29 4.95
C LEU A 234 -9.34 15.95 6.21
N VAL A 235 -8.19 16.60 6.40
CA VAL A 235 -7.35 16.41 7.59
C VAL A 235 -8.10 16.87 8.84
N ARG A 236 -8.78 18.02 8.80
CA ARG A 236 -9.58 18.53 9.92
C ARG A 236 -10.70 17.57 10.33
N ARG A 237 -11.32 16.87 9.37
CA ARG A 237 -12.37 15.89 9.67
C ARG A 237 -11.82 14.59 10.28
N ALA A 238 -10.59 14.22 9.92
CA ALA A 238 -9.93 13.06 10.50
C ALA A 238 -9.40 13.33 11.92
N ILE A 239 -9.18 14.60 12.27
CA ILE A 239 -8.72 15.01 13.60
C ILE A 239 -9.93 15.49 14.43
N PRO A 240 -10.49 14.71 15.38
CA PRO A 240 -11.57 15.18 16.21
C PRO A 240 -11.13 16.42 16.98
N THR A 241 -11.96 17.46 16.98
CA THR A 241 -11.72 18.66 17.78
C THR A 241 -11.74 18.27 19.26
N LYS A 242 -10.72 18.69 20.03
CA LYS A 242 -10.76 18.61 21.49
C LYS A 242 -11.95 19.46 21.96
N THR A 243 -13.03 18.82 22.40
CA THR A 243 -14.08 19.45 23.22
C THR A 243 -13.52 19.84 24.58
#